data_AF-A0AAN9T700-F1
#
_entry.id   AF-A0AAN9T700-F1
#
_cell.length_a   1.000
_cell.length_b   1.000
_cell.length_c   1.000
_cell.angle_alpha   90.00
_cell.angle_beta   90.00
_cell.angle_gamma   90.00
#
_symmetry.space_group_name_H-M   'P 1'
#
loop_
_entity.id
_entity.type
_entity.pdbx_description
1 polymer ?
#
loop_
_entity_poly.entity_id
_entity_poly.type
_entity_poly.pdbx_seq_one_letter_code
_entity_poly.pdbx_strand_id
1 'polypeptide(L)'
;MDPSSFTSRVTVKAIYDYQARQEDELSFCKHAVITNVDKQDGGWWRGDYGGKRQHWFPSNYVEEIEPQQERDESSGDTQVLGALQKGSLDVMGAVVEIASTGFTDLECLLRIQNPHMCTTFEVAVETYDEAEQWMQSIIETAQNASAREHQHKEMERAWRIAKEMSNLIVYCRAVTFNAEKVKQGNFTYNEMSSFPETKAEKLMCQQESKLFLRYHKHQFSRVYPKGQRIDSSNYNPIPMWNYGCQMVALNWQTPDKAMQINQGKFMLNGNCGYVLKPDCMFREGFDPLDPNTLGIDMKGKFISLKIIGARHLGRSGRSTTSPSVEVEILGADYDSGVKLTTRTISDNGLNPIWNETCEFEVKFPDIALIRFVVQDEDMFGDTNFIGQATYPLMSIRTGYRSIPLRNGYSEDLELSSLLVFISMKTMDRFSNAISLSGHPFWSKTFGKPSDLKTYPQNLL
;
A
#
# COMPACT_ATOMS: atom_id res chain seq x y z
N MET A 1 54.77 24.14 -9.35
CA MET A 1 53.66 23.36 -8.77
C MET A 1 53.93 23.26 -7.29
N ASP A 2 53.07 23.88 -6.49
CA ASP A 2 53.18 23.89 -5.03
C ASP A 2 52.65 22.55 -4.48
N PRO A 3 53.43 21.75 -3.73
CA PRO A 3 53.02 20.44 -3.23
C PRO A 3 51.92 20.49 -2.15
N SER A 4 51.43 21.67 -1.77
CA SER A 4 50.50 21.89 -0.67
C SER A 4 48.99 21.79 -1.02
N SER A 5 48.62 21.33 -2.22
CA SER A 5 47.22 21.33 -2.68
C SER A 5 46.46 19.99 -2.59
N PHE A 6 47.00 18.97 -1.91
CA PHE A 6 46.25 17.73 -1.70
C PHE A 6 45.28 17.87 -0.52
N THR A 7 44.02 18.22 -0.80
CA THR A 7 42.94 18.19 0.19
C THR A 7 42.22 16.84 0.10
N SER A 8 42.62 15.89 0.95
CA SER A 8 41.88 14.63 1.11
C SER A 8 40.48 14.91 1.66
N ARG A 9 39.43 14.32 1.06
CA ARG A 9 38.02 14.48 1.48
C ARG A 9 37.60 13.50 2.59
N VAL A 10 38.54 12.73 3.12
CA VAL A 10 38.26 11.71 4.15
C VAL A 10 38.03 12.40 5.50
N THR A 11 36.92 12.04 6.15
CA THR A 11 36.59 12.45 7.52
C THR A 11 36.40 11.21 8.38
N VAL A 12 36.96 11.24 9.58
CA VAL A 12 36.89 10.11 10.52
C VAL A 12 36.36 10.57 11.86
N LYS A 13 35.70 9.67 12.58
CA LYS A 13 35.18 9.90 13.93
C LYS A 13 36.00 9.08 14.94
N ALA A 14 36.47 9.72 16.00
CA ALA A 14 37.16 9.02 17.08
C ALA A 14 36.21 8.05 17.80
N ILE A 15 36.64 6.80 17.96
CA ILE A 15 35.91 5.77 18.72
C ILE A 15 36.42 5.63 20.17
N TYR A 16 37.60 6.19 20.45
CA TYR A 16 38.21 6.28 21.78
C TYR A 16 38.82 7.67 22.01
N ASP A 17 39.04 8.03 23.27
CA ASP A 17 39.87 9.19 23.62
C ASP A 17 41.34 8.89 23.28
N TYR A 18 42.06 9.90 22.80
CA TYR A 18 43.49 9.80 22.53
C TYR A 18 44.19 11.08 22.97
N GLN A 19 45.27 10.92 23.72
CA GLN A 19 46.09 12.01 24.21
C GLN A 19 47.47 11.92 23.57
N ALA A 20 47.86 13.00 22.87
CA ALA A 20 49.14 13.13 22.20
C ALA A 20 50.29 12.87 23.18
N ARG A 21 51.19 11.97 22.79
CA ARG A 21 52.44 11.64 23.47
C ARG A 21 53.62 12.40 22.87
N GLN A 22 53.50 12.83 21.62
CA GLN A 22 54.47 13.65 20.90
C GLN A 22 53.86 14.97 20.44
N GLU A 23 54.69 15.98 20.16
CA GLU A 23 54.21 17.33 19.81
C GLU A 23 53.46 17.35 18.46
N ASP A 24 53.84 16.44 17.55
CA ASP A 24 53.27 16.25 16.22
C ASP A 24 52.03 15.35 16.19
N GLU A 25 51.54 14.90 17.36
CA GLU A 25 50.32 14.11 17.50
C GLU A 25 49.10 15.00 17.86
N LEU A 26 47.90 14.55 17.44
CA LEU A 26 46.62 15.13 17.85
C LEU A 26 46.19 14.59 19.22
N SER A 27 45.57 15.45 20.03
CA SER A 27 44.78 15.02 21.19
C SER A 27 43.31 15.22 20.87
N PHE A 28 42.49 14.20 21.06
CA PHE A 28 41.05 14.25 20.78
C PHE A 28 40.26 13.34 21.73
N CYS A 29 39.02 13.72 21.98
CA CYS A 29 38.08 12.90 22.75
C CYS A 29 37.34 11.94 21.82
N LYS A 30 36.79 10.86 22.38
CA LYS A 30 35.85 9.97 21.73
C LYS A 30 34.72 10.80 21.13
N HIS A 31 34.34 10.47 19.90
CA HIS A 31 33.39 11.17 19.04
C HIS A 31 33.88 12.48 18.42
N ALA A 32 35.13 12.90 18.64
CA ALA A 32 35.75 13.95 17.86
C ALA A 32 35.74 13.63 16.36
N VAL A 33 35.48 14.64 15.54
CA VAL A 33 35.50 14.54 14.08
C VAL A 33 36.80 15.13 13.58
N ILE A 34 37.63 14.30 12.93
CA ILE A 34 38.92 14.70 12.36
C ILE A 34 38.75 14.78 10.84
N THR A 35 39.09 15.94 10.27
CA THR A 35 38.88 16.25 8.85
C THR A 35 40.20 16.29 8.08
N ASN A 36 40.13 16.30 6.74
CA ASN A 36 41.29 16.34 5.85
C ASN A 36 42.29 15.20 6.10
N VAL A 37 41.76 13.98 6.28
CA VAL A 37 42.56 12.83 6.73
C VAL A 37 43.41 12.28 5.59
N ASP A 38 44.73 12.28 5.79
CA ASP A 38 45.72 11.66 4.92
C ASP A 38 46.08 10.26 5.45
N LYS A 39 45.62 9.22 4.73
CA LYS A 39 45.81 7.82 5.10
C LYS A 39 47.18 7.36 4.65
N GLN A 40 47.96 6.83 5.59
CA GLN A 40 49.26 6.23 5.31
C GLN A 40 49.30 4.77 5.77
N ASP A 41 50.08 3.97 5.05
CA ASP A 41 50.36 2.59 5.39
C ASP A 41 51.33 2.56 6.58
N GLY A 42 50.85 2.13 7.75
CA GLY A 42 51.66 2.15 8.98
C GLY A 42 50.87 2.29 10.29
N GLY A 43 49.54 2.36 10.23
CA GLY A 43 48.68 2.44 11.43
C GLY A 43 48.55 3.84 12.03
N TRP A 44 49.13 4.86 11.39
CA TRP A 44 49.06 6.25 11.79
C TRP A 44 48.63 7.11 10.61
N TRP A 45 47.64 7.97 10.82
CA TRP A 45 47.10 8.89 9.83
C TRP A 45 47.35 10.34 10.26
N ARG A 46 47.28 11.28 9.31
CA ARG A 46 47.34 12.72 9.61
C ARG A 46 46.00 13.37 9.37
N GLY A 47 45.66 14.39 10.15
CA GLY A 47 44.41 15.13 9.96
C GLY A 47 44.35 16.40 10.79
N ASP A 48 43.22 17.07 10.70
CA ASP A 48 42.99 18.37 11.31
C ASP A 48 41.97 18.26 12.45
N TYR A 49 42.34 18.73 13.65
CA TYR A 49 41.45 18.76 14.81
C TYR A 49 41.93 19.77 15.86
N GLY A 50 41.01 20.49 16.52
CA GLY A 50 41.34 21.36 17.65
C GLY A 50 42.31 22.51 17.33
N GLY A 51 42.29 23.03 16.10
CA GLY A 51 43.20 24.08 15.63
C GLY A 51 44.58 23.60 15.17
N LYS A 52 44.94 22.33 15.40
CA LYS A 52 46.13 21.69 14.83
C LYS A 52 45.81 21.13 13.44
N ARG A 53 46.71 21.34 12.48
CA ARG A 53 46.57 20.86 11.09
C ARG A 53 47.62 19.80 10.78
N GLN A 54 47.22 18.74 10.08
CA GLN A 54 48.08 17.64 9.60
C GLN A 54 48.97 17.03 10.69
N HIS A 55 48.40 16.80 11.87
CA HIS A 55 49.07 16.11 12.97
C HIS A 55 48.66 14.63 13.02
N TRP A 56 49.53 13.80 13.58
CA TRP A 56 49.40 12.35 13.59
C TRP A 56 48.40 11.84 14.61
N PHE A 57 47.71 10.77 14.26
CA PHE A 57 46.87 10.01 15.17
C PHE A 57 46.80 8.53 14.76
N PRO A 58 46.58 7.63 15.72
CA PRO A 58 46.51 6.20 15.44
C PRO A 58 45.21 5.86 14.69
N SER A 59 45.33 5.18 13.55
CA SER A 59 44.19 4.90 12.67
C SER A 59 43.16 3.95 13.29
N ASN A 60 43.58 3.09 14.22
CA ASN A 60 42.70 2.17 14.94
C ASN A 60 41.90 2.83 16.08
N TYR A 61 42.06 4.14 16.31
CA TYR A 61 41.27 4.91 17.29
C TYR A 61 40.13 5.69 16.64
N VAL A 62 39.97 5.54 15.32
CA VAL A 62 38.96 6.25 14.55
C VAL A 62 38.21 5.28 13.64
N GLU A 63 37.00 5.67 13.26
CA GLU A 63 36.19 4.99 12.25
C GLU A 63 35.90 5.99 11.13
N GLU A 64 35.99 5.56 9.88
CA GLU A 64 35.70 6.42 8.74
C GLU A 64 34.21 6.74 8.68
N ILE A 65 33.88 8.02 8.54
CA ILE A 65 32.50 8.43 8.29
C ILE A 65 32.29 8.25 6.79
N GLU A 66 31.61 7.16 6.40
CA GLU A 66 31.09 7.05 5.04
C GLU A 66 30.20 8.28 4.78
N PRO A 67 30.32 8.96 3.62
CA PRO A 67 29.35 9.98 3.25
C PRO A 67 27.98 9.31 3.24
N GLN A 68 27.13 9.67 4.19
CA GLN A 68 25.79 9.12 4.32
C GLN A 68 25.04 9.40 3.01
N GLN A 69 24.89 8.38 2.16
CA GLN A 69 23.63 8.24 1.43
C GLN A 69 22.55 8.17 2.51
N GLU A 70 21.62 9.12 2.47
CA GLU A 70 20.48 9.26 3.37
C GLU A 70 19.87 7.88 3.65
N ARG A 71 20.21 7.28 4.81
CA ARG A 71 19.53 6.08 5.27
C ARG A 71 18.24 6.52 5.93
N ASP A 72 17.15 6.16 5.24
CA ASP A 72 15.76 6.13 5.69
C ASP A 72 15.63 5.59 7.13
N GLU A 73 15.53 6.46 8.13
CA GLU A 73 14.83 6.17 9.38
C GLU A 73 14.32 7.47 10.04
N SER A 74 13.21 8.04 9.55
CA SER A 74 12.24 8.75 10.41
C SER A 74 10.91 9.02 9.70
N SER A 75 9.83 8.46 10.28
CA SER A 75 8.41 8.80 10.11
C SER A 75 7.87 9.04 8.70
N GLY A 76 7.02 8.13 8.20
CA GLY A 76 6.28 8.24 6.94
C GLY A 76 5.32 9.44 6.79
N ASP A 77 5.34 10.40 7.72
CA ASP A 77 4.65 11.69 7.60
C ASP A 77 5.53 12.75 6.89
N THR A 78 6.85 12.56 6.78
CA THR A 78 7.77 13.53 6.14
C THR A 78 7.87 13.36 4.62
N GLN A 79 7.46 12.21 4.08
CA GLN A 79 7.54 11.94 2.63
C GLN A 79 6.35 12.53 1.87
N VAL A 80 6.43 13.82 1.53
CA VAL A 80 5.35 14.56 0.84
C VAL A 80 5.01 13.93 -0.52
N LEU A 81 5.99 13.37 -1.23
CA LEU A 81 5.79 12.74 -2.55
C LEU A 81 5.46 11.24 -2.48
N GLY A 82 5.32 10.67 -1.27
CA GLY A 82 5.06 9.24 -1.08
C GLY A 82 6.11 8.36 -1.76
N ALA A 83 5.65 7.31 -2.44
CA ALA A 83 6.53 6.34 -3.12
C ALA A 83 7.33 6.93 -4.31
N LEU A 84 6.97 8.14 -4.79
CA LEU A 84 7.70 8.83 -5.85
C LEU A 84 8.89 9.65 -5.31
N GLN A 85 9.04 9.77 -3.98
CA GLN A 85 10.13 10.52 -3.38
C GLN A 85 11.46 9.79 -3.62
N LYS A 86 12.40 10.45 -4.31
CA LYS A 86 13.74 9.92 -4.59
C LYS A 86 14.83 10.46 -3.67
N GLY A 87 14.55 11.53 -2.94
CA GLY A 87 15.49 12.18 -2.02
C GLY A 87 14.84 13.41 -1.38
N SER A 88 15.57 14.02 -0.44
CA SER A 88 15.19 15.27 0.21
C SER A 88 16.32 16.30 0.13
N LEU A 89 15.96 17.59 0.21
CA LEU A 89 16.93 18.68 0.24
C LEU A 89 16.55 19.65 1.35
N ASP A 90 17.42 19.83 2.34
CA ASP A 90 17.24 20.85 3.37
C ASP A 90 17.58 22.24 2.81
N VAL A 91 16.56 23.08 2.67
CA VAL A 91 16.70 24.45 2.15
C VAL A 91 16.97 25.49 3.22
N MET A 92 17.06 25.13 4.51
CA MET A 92 17.32 26.10 5.57
C MET A 92 18.66 26.82 5.38
N GLY A 93 18.60 28.14 5.24
CA GLY A 93 19.80 28.96 4.95
C GLY A 93 20.43 28.70 3.59
N ALA A 94 19.71 28.08 2.64
CA ALA A 94 20.20 27.85 1.29
C ALA A 94 20.40 29.16 0.53
N VAL A 95 21.51 29.24 -0.19
CA VAL A 95 21.82 30.25 -1.20
C VAL A 95 21.54 29.64 -2.57
N VAL A 96 20.91 30.41 -3.45
CA VAL A 96 20.53 29.97 -4.80
C VAL A 96 21.13 30.94 -5.82
N GLU A 97 21.86 30.41 -6.79
CA GLU A 97 22.45 31.16 -7.88
C GLU A 97 21.94 30.66 -9.23
N ILE A 98 21.65 31.57 -10.18
CA ILE A 98 21.25 31.24 -11.55
C ILE A 98 22.47 31.36 -12.47
N ALA A 99 22.76 30.30 -13.24
CA ALA A 99 23.81 30.26 -14.26
C ALA A 99 23.24 29.80 -15.62
N SER A 100 23.95 30.04 -16.72
CA SER A 100 23.57 29.52 -18.05
C SER A 100 24.15 28.12 -18.27
N THR A 101 23.35 27.18 -18.76
CA THR A 101 23.79 25.78 -18.96
C THR A 101 24.50 25.54 -20.29
N GLY A 102 24.27 26.40 -21.30
CA GLY A 102 24.74 26.21 -22.67
C GLY A 102 23.98 25.14 -23.48
N PHE A 103 22.92 24.52 -22.93
CA PHE A 103 22.04 23.59 -23.66
C PHE A 103 20.86 24.33 -24.31
N THR A 104 20.41 23.87 -25.48
CA THR A 104 19.35 24.56 -26.26
C THR A 104 17.97 24.47 -25.63
N ASP A 105 17.70 23.43 -24.85
CA ASP A 105 16.35 23.11 -24.36
C ASP A 105 16.19 23.43 -22.86
N LEU A 106 17.28 23.80 -22.17
CA LEU A 106 17.32 24.07 -20.73
C LEU A 106 18.22 25.27 -20.48
N GLU A 107 17.75 26.48 -20.74
CA GLU A 107 18.62 27.67 -20.83
C GLU A 107 19.31 28.03 -19.49
N CYS A 108 18.67 27.71 -18.36
CA CYS A 108 19.09 28.17 -17.04
C CYS A 108 19.38 27.01 -16.06
N LEU A 109 20.38 27.20 -15.20
CA LEU A 109 20.82 26.30 -14.14
C LEU A 109 20.66 26.99 -12.78
N LEU A 110 19.87 26.42 -11.88
CA LEU A 110 19.85 26.78 -10.48
C LEU A 110 20.89 25.96 -9.72
N ARG A 111 21.79 26.67 -9.03
CA ARG A 111 22.77 26.09 -8.10
C ARG A 111 22.30 26.38 -6.69
N ILE A 112 21.92 25.36 -5.95
CA ILE A 112 21.39 25.44 -4.58
C ILE A 112 22.45 24.92 -3.62
N GLN A 113 22.83 25.73 -2.64
CA GLN A 113 23.83 25.37 -1.64
C GLN A 113 23.42 25.82 -0.24
N ASN A 114 23.38 24.88 0.71
CA ASN A 114 23.19 25.13 2.14
C ASN A 114 24.56 25.02 2.86
N PRO A 115 24.81 25.80 3.93
CA PRO A 115 25.99 25.65 4.81
C PRO A 115 26.35 24.22 5.24
N HIS A 116 25.37 23.32 5.31
CA HIS A 116 25.55 21.93 5.73
C HIS A 116 25.74 20.94 4.56
N MET A 117 25.63 21.39 3.31
CA MET A 117 25.81 20.52 2.13
C MET A 117 27.28 20.38 1.75
N CYS A 118 27.72 19.15 1.50
CA CYS A 118 29.06 18.86 0.97
C CYS A 118 29.19 19.14 -0.53
N THR A 119 28.08 19.19 -1.25
CA THR A 119 28.02 19.39 -2.72
C THR A 119 26.86 20.31 -3.08
N THR A 120 27.09 21.20 -4.04
CA THR A 120 26.03 22.03 -4.64
C THR A 120 25.03 21.13 -5.37
N PHE A 121 23.74 21.36 -5.12
CA PHE A 121 22.66 20.71 -5.85
C PHE A 121 22.31 21.55 -7.08
N GLU A 122 22.31 20.92 -8.26
CA GLU A 122 22.13 21.62 -9.53
C GLU A 122 20.84 21.16 -10.22
N VAL A 123 20.00 22.11 -10.64
CA VAL A 123 18.73 21.85 -11.34
C VAL A 123 18.64 22.75 -12.56
N ALA A 124 18.37 22.18 -13.72
CA ALA A 124 18.18 22.95 -14.95
C ALA A 124 16.68 23.19 -15.21
N VAL A 125 16.35 24.37 -15.74
CA VAL A 125 14.98 24.79 -16.11
C VAL A 125 14.97 25.35 -17.52
N GLU A 126 13.79 25.33 -18.15
CA GLU A 126 13.61 25.69 -19.56
C GLU A 126 13.78 27.20 -19.79
N THR A 127 13.35 28.03 -18.83
CA THR A 127 13.32 29.50 -18.99
C THR A 127 13.91 30.25 -17.79
N TYR A 128 14.38 31.48 -18.03
CA TYR A 128 14.87 32.35 -16.96
C TYR A 128 13.76 32.75 -15.97
N ASP A 129 12.54 33.00 -16.46
CA ASP A 129 11.40 33.36 -15.62
C ASP A 129 11.05 32.22 -14.63
N GLU A 130 11.10 30.97 -15.09
CA GLU A 130 10.93 29.81 -14.22
C GLU A 130 12.08 29.70 -13.20
N ALA A 131 13.31 29.97 -13.62
CA ALA A 131 14.47 29.99 -12.71
C ALA A 131 14.32 31.06 -11.61
N GLU A 132 13.86 32.26 -11.96
CA GLU A 132 13.65 33.34 -11.01
C GLU A 132 12.52 32.99 -10.01
N GLN A 133 11.42 32.41 -10.49
CA GLN A 133 10.32 31.96 -9.63
C GLN A 133 10.75 30.88 -8.63
N TRP A 134 11.51 29.88 -9.08
CA TRP A 134 12.05 28.84 -8.20
C TRP A 134 13.04 29.41 -7.19
N MET A 135 13.96 30.27 -7.65
CA MET A 135 14.93 30.94 -6.78
C MET A 135 14.24 31.73 -5.67
N GLN A 136 13.25 32.57 -6.01
CA GLN A 136 12.49 33.35 -5.03
C GLN A 136 11.74 32.45 -4.05
N SER A 137 11.09 31.38 -4.55
CA SER A 137 10.34 30.44 -3.71
C SER A 137 11.24 29.69 -2.73
N ILE A 138 12.44 29.28 -3.16
CA ILE A 138 13.42 28.58 -2.31
C ILE A 138 13.95 29.54 -1.24
N ILE A 139 14.38 30.75 -1.61
CA ILE A 139 14.92 31.74 -0.68
C ILE A 139 13.87 32.15 0.36
N GLU A 140 12.63 32.40 -0.08
CA GLU A 140 11.54 32.77 0.83
C GLU A 140 11.21 31.61 1.79
N THR A 141 11.22 30.37 1.31
CA THR A 141 10.99 29.19 2.14
C THR A 141 12.13 28.96 3.13
N ALA A 142 13.38 29.11 2.69
CA ALA A 142 14.58 29.03 3.54
C ALA A 142 14.55 30.00 4.72
N GLN A 143 13.86 31.14 4.56
CA GLN A 143 13.73 32.19 5.56
C GLN A 143 12.45 32.05 6.41
N ASN A 144 11.34 31.56 5.85
CA ASN A 144 9.99 31.71 6.43
C ASN A 144 9.16 30.41 6.57
N ALA A 145 9.76 29.22 6.39
CA ALA A 145 9.02 27.94 6.32
C ALA A 145 7.96 27.72 7.41
N SER A 146 8.27 28.03 8.68
CA SER A 146 7.34 27.82 9.81
C SER A 146 6.19 28.82 9.88
N ALA A 147 6.39 30.06 9.39
CA ALA A 147 5.36 31.10 9.40
C ALA A 147 4.29 30.86 8.32
N ARG A 148 4.70 30.38 7.14
CA ARG A 148 3.81 30.15 5.99
C ARG A 148 2.76 29.07 6.23
N GLU A 149 3.15 27.96 6.88
CA GLU A 149 2.23 26.85 7.16
C GLU A 149 1.08 27.28 8.09
N HIS A 150 1.38 28.15 9.07
CA HIS A 150 0.37 28.70 9.98
C HIS A 150 -0.59 29.64 9.24
N GLN A 151 -0.04 30.53 8.41
CA GLN A 151 -0.79 31.57 7.71
C GLN A 151 -1.77 31.00 6.67
N HIS A 152 -1.40 29.94 5.95
CA HIS A 152 -2.29 29.27 4.98
C HIS A 152 -3.50 28.61 5.67
N LYS A 153 -3.29 27.96 6.83
CA LYS A 153 -4.37 27.37 7.64
C LYS A 153 -5.32 28.42 8.20
N GLU A 154 -4.81 29.61 8.53
CA GLU A 154 -5.65 30.74 8.98
C GLU A 154 -6.45 31.36 7.83
N MET A 155 -5.84 31.52 6.65
CA MET A 155 -6.53 32.01 5.45
C MET A 155 -7.68 31.10 5.03
N GLU A 156 -7.49 29.78 4.99
CA GLU A 156 -8.57 28.82 4.68
C GLU A 156 -9.75 28.94 5.66
N ARG A 157 -9.48 29.19 6.95
CA ARG A 157 -10.51 29.37 7.98
C ARG A 157 -11.26 30.70 7.83
N ALA A 158 -10.64 31.71 7.23
CA ALA A 158 -11.20 33.06 7.09
C ALA A 158 -12.13 33.22 5.88
N TRP A 159 -12.13 32.28 4.92
CA TRP A 159 -12.97 32.35 3.74
C TRP A 159 -14.44 32.17 4.09
N ARG A 160 -15.22 33.26 3.98
CA ARG A 160 -16.66 33.24 4.20
C ARG A 160 -17.35 32.59 3.00
N ILE A 161 -18.14 31.55 3.26
CA ILE A 161 -18.91 30.84 2.23
C ILE A 161 -20.07 31.73 1.76
N ALA A 162 -20.23 31.90 0.45
CA ALA A 162 -21.34 32.64 -0.14
C ALA A 162 -22.70 31.99 0.21
N LYS A 163 -23.71 32.81 0.51
CA LYS A 163 -25.03 32.34 0.97
C LYS A 163 -25.74 31.50 -0.09
N GLU A 164 -25.60 31.88 -1.35
CA GLU A 164 -26.17 31.21 -2.52
C GLU A 164 -25.67 29.76 -2.61
N MET A 165 -24.38 29.55 -2.36
CA MET A 165 -23.79 28.21 -2.33
C MET A 165 -24.26 27.43 -1.10
N SER A 166 -24.30 28.08 0.07
CA SER A 166 -24.76 27.44 1.32
C SER A 166 -26.21 26.95 1.22
N ASN A 167 -27.08 27.70 0.54
CA ASN A 167 -28.49 27.34 0.36
C ASN A 167 -28.71 26.06 -0.47
N LEU A 168 -27.74 25.64 -1.29
CA LEU A 168 -27.83 24.41 -2.09
C LEU A 168 -27.59 23.14 -1.26
N ILE A 169 -27.04 23.27 -0.04
CA ILE A 169 -26.63 22.12 0.78
C ILE A 169 -27.76 21.69 1.72
N VAL A 170 -28.52 20.68 1.29
CA VAL A 170 -29.67 20.14 2.04
C VAL A 170 -29.30 18.95 2.93
N TYR A 171 -28.79 17.86 2.34
CA TYR A 171 -28.59 16.57 3.00
C TYR A 171 -27.14 16.25 3.38
N CYS A 172 -26.17 16.75 2.60
CA CYS A 172 -24.75 16.46 2.79
C CYS A 172 -24.04 17.66 3.40
N ARG A 173 -24.47 18.09 4.60
CA ARG A 173 -23.83 19.23 5.29
C ARG A 173 -22.49 18.78 5.85
N ALA A 174 -21.41 19.25 5.25
CA ALA A 174 -20.06 18.94 5.70
C ALA A 174 -19.80 19.59 7.06
N VAL A 175 -19.51 18.76 8.07
CA VAL A 175 -19.17 19.20 9.42
C VAL A 175 -17.93 18.46 9.93
N THR A 176 -17.20 19.08 10.84
CA THR A 176 -16.11 18.41 11.56
C THR A 176 -16.67 17.27 12.39
N PHE A 177 -16.09 16.08 12.24
CA PHE A 177 -16.46 14.92 13.04
C PHE A 177 -16.31 15.21 14.53
N ASN A 178 -17.37 14.94 15.31
CA ASN A 178 -17.40 15.15 16.75
C ASN A 178 -17.77 13.82 17.45
N ALA A 179 -16.76 13.17 18.05
CA ALA A 179 -16.93 11.90 18.74
C ALA A 179 -17.84 12.00 19.98
N GLU A 180 -17.89 13.15 20.66
CA GLU A 180 -18.74 13.35 21.84
C GLU A 180 -20.22 13.38 21.49
N LYS A 181 -20.60 14.03 20.37
CA LYS A 181 -21.98 13.99 19.85
C LYS A 181 -22.43 12.55 19.56
N VAL A 182 -21.55 11.74 18.98
CA VAL A 182 -21.81 10.32 18.70
C VAL A 182 -21.97 9.52 20.00
N LYS A 183 -21.15 9.77 21.02
CA LYS A 183 -21.27 9.15 22.35
C LYS A 183 -22.63 9.48 23.00
N GLN A 184 -23.06 10.73 22.90
CA GLN A 184 -24.34 11.21 23.42
C GLN A 184 -25.56 10.71 22.60
N GLY A 185 -25.34 10.13 21.42
CA GLY A 185 -26.42 9.67 20.54
C GLY A 185 -27.20 10.80 19.85
N ASN A 186 -26.65 12.02 19.84
CA ASN A 186 -27.29 13.17 19.19
C ASN A 186 -26.89 13.21 17.71
N PHE A 187 -27.60 12.44 16.89
CA PHE A 187 -27.34 12.33 15.45
C PHE A 187 -28.17 13.32 14.64
N THR A 188 -27.49 14.08 13.79
CA THR A 188 -28.11 14.93 12.78
C THR A 188 -27.94 14.26 11.42
N TYR A 189 -28.98 13.62 10.90
CA TYR A 189 -28.89 12.76 9.71
C TYR A 189 -28.45 13.47 8.42
N ASN A 190 -28.64 14.80 8.35
CA ASN A 190 -28.20 15.61 7.20
C ASN A 190 -26.82 16.26 7.38
N GLU A 191 -26.07 15.84 8.40
CA GLU A 191 -24.67 16.17 8.59
C GLU A 191 -23.79 14.97 8.17
N MET A 192 -22.65 15.26 7.55
CA MET A 192 -21.66 14.25 7.17
C MET A 192 -20.24 14.74 7.42
N SER A 193 -19.30 13.79 7.54
CA SER A 193 -17.89 14.09 7.78
C SER A 193 -16.99 13.42 6.75
N SER A 194 -15.92 14.11 6.38
CA SER A 194 -14.89 13.61 5.46
C SER A 194 -13.61 13.27 6.23
N PHE A 195 -12.97 12.16 5.85
CA PHE A 195 -11.78 11.63 6.52
C PHE A 195 -10.71 11.28 5.48
N PRO A 196 -9.46 11.74 5.65
CA PRO A 196 -8.32 11.09 5.01
C PRO A 196 -8.25 9.61 5.42
N GLU A 197 -7.75 8.75 4.54
CA GLU A 197 -7.60 7.30 4.81
C GLU A 197 -6.93 7.03 6.17
N THR A 198 -5.86 7.76 6.49
CA THR A 198 -5.07 7.60 7.72
C THR A 198 -5.86 7.96 8.98
N LYS A 199 -6.79 8.92 8.89
CA LYS A 199 -7.67 9.30 10.01
C LYS A 199 -8.77 8.25 10.20
N ALA A 200 -9.34 7.75 9.11
CA ALA A 200 -10.33 6.67 9.17
C ALA A 200 -9.71 5.40 9.77
N GLU A 201 -8.52 5.00 9.35
CA GLU A 201 -7.75 3.88 9.89
C GLU A 201 -7.52 4.02 11.41
N LYS A 202 -7.09 5.20 11.86
CA LYS A 202 -6.92 5.47 13.31
C LYS A 202 -8.22 5.28 14.08
N LEU A 203 -9.36 5.76 13.56
CA LEU A 203 -10.67 5.59 14.20
C LEU A 203 -11.14 4.12 14.24
N MET A 204 -10.74 3.31 13.26
CA MET A 204 -11.04 1.88 13.21
C MET A 204 -10.22 1.07 14.21
N CYS A 205 -8.95 1.43 14.42
CA CYS A 205 -8.02 0.68 15.29
C CYS A 205 -8.11 1.04 16.79
N GLN A 206 -8.61 2.24 17.14
CA GLN A 206 -8.67 2.70 18.53
C GLN A 206 -9.92 2.19 19.28
N GLN A 207 -10.02 2.48 20.59
CA GLN A 207 -11.23 2.20 21.40
C GLN A 207 -12.53 2.85 20.85
N GLU A 208 -12.41 3.72 19.85
CA GLU A 208 -13.51 4.41 19.18
C GLU A 208 -14.14 3.62 18.02
N SER A 209 -13.65 2.41 17.71
CA SER A 209 -14.15 1.54 16.63
C SER A 209 -15.69 1.35 16.69
N LYS A 210 -16.22 1.12 17.88
CA LYS A 210 -17.66 0.99 18.15
C LYS A 210 -18.44 2.28 17.90
N LEU A 211 -17.83 3.44 18.17
CA LEU A 211 -18.42 4.75 17.88
C LEU A 211 -18.48 4.99 16.38
N PHE A 212 -17.43 4.61 15.66
CA PHE A 212 -17.38 4.74 14.20
C PHE A 212 -18.44 3.87 13.51
N LEU A 213 -18.62 2.63 13.96
CA LEU A 213 -19.72 1.75 13.50
C LEU A 213 -21.10 2.35 13.80
N ARG A 214 -21.29 2.87 15.02
CA ARG A 214 -22.56 3.52 15.42
C ARG A 214 -22.85 4.75 14.57
N TYR A 215 -21.84 5.57 14.28
CA TYR A 215 -21.96 6.75 13.42
C TYR A 215 -22.53 6.40 12.03
N HIS A 216 -22.02 5.36 11.38
CA HIS A 216 -22.46 4.94 10.04
C HIS A 216 -23.83 4.26 9.97
N LYS A 217 -24.52 4.11 11.11
CA LYS A 217 -25.94 3.73 11.14
C LYS A 217 -26.86 4.93 10.93
N HIS A 218 -26.36 6.15 11.19
CA HIS A 218 -27.18 7.37 11.21
C HIS A 218 -26.68 8.48 10.27
N GLN A 219 -25.39 8.49 9.92
CA GLN A 219 -24.77 9.55 9.12
C GLN A 219 -23.83 8.98 8.04
N PHE A 220 -23.51 9.81 7.05
CA PHE A 220 -22.58 9.48 5.97
C PHE A 220 -21.14 9.87 6.32
N SER A 221 -20.18 9.05 5.90
CA SER A 221 -18.78 9.45 5.80
C SER A 221 -18.28 9.40 4.35
N ARG A 222 -17.36 10.32 4.05
CA ARG A 222 -16.50 10.25 2.86
C ARG A 222 -15.07 9.96 3.27
N VAL A 223 -14.51 8.87 2.77
CA VAL A 223 -13.08 8.55 2.94
C VAL A 223 -12.37 8.82 1.62
N TYR A 224 -11.16 9.40 1.67
CA TYR A 224 -10.39 9.75 0.47
C TYR A 224 -8.89 9.49 0.65
N PRO A 225 -8.15 9.28 -0.46
CA PRO A 225 -6.72 8.97 -0.41
C PRO A 225 -5.92 10.08 0.27
N LYS A 226 -4.86 9.72 1.00
CA LYS A 226 -3.95 10.72 1.60
C LYS A 226 -3.23 11.54 0.53
N GLY A 227 -2.88 12.79 0.85
CA GLY A 227 -2.24 13.71 -0.09
C GLY A 227 -0.89 13.23 -0.63
N GLN A 228 -0.18 12.37 0.11
CA GLN A 228 1.10 11.80 -0.31
C GLN A 228 0.99 10.80 -1.47
N ARG A 229 -0.23 10.38 -1.86
CA ARG A 229 -0.46 9.50 -3.02
C ARG A 229 -0.51 10.31 -4.31
N ILE A 230 0.59 10.98 -4.62
CA ILE A 230 0.72 11.83 -5.82
C ILE A 230 0.68 10.97 -7.10
N ASP A 231 1.14 9.73 -7.00
CA ASP A 231 1.00 8.70 -8.04
C ASP A 231 -0.46 8.27 -8.30
N SER A 232 -1.42 8.84 -7.57
CA SER A 232 -2.84 8.47 -7.61
C SER A 232 -3.11 7.02 -7.22
N SER A 233 -2.21 6.36 -6.49
CA SER A 233 -2.48 5.03 -5.92
C SER A 233 -3.71 5.06 -5.00
N ASN A 234 -4.38 3.92 -4.84
CA ASN A 234 -5.50 3.78 -3.93
C ASN A 234 -5.15 3.00 -2.65
N TYR A 235 -5.89 3.30 -1.58
CA TYR A 235 -5.95 2.47 -0.38
C TYR A 235 -6.93 1.30 -0.58
N ASN A 236 -6.89 0.31 0.32
CA ASN A 236 -7.84 -0.79 0.30
C ASN A 236 -9.23 -0.31 0.77
N PRO A 237 -10.28 -0.37 -0.07
CA PRO A 237 -11.61 0.13 0.31
C PRO A 237 -12.37 -0.81 1.27
N ILE A 238 -11.96 -2.08 1.37
CA ILE A 238 -12.70 -3.12 2.10
C ILE A 238 -12.82 -2.81 3.59
N PRO A 239 -11.75 -2.48 4.32
CA PRO A 239 -11.86 -2.09 5.74
C PRO A 239 -12.85 -0.93 5.95
N MET A 240 -12.84 0.07 5.07
CA MET A 240 -13.77 1.20 5.16
C MET A 240 -15.22 0.75 5.02
N TRP A 241 -15.52 -0.13 4.05
CA TRP A 241 -16.86 -0.71 3.90
C TRP A 241 -17.25 -1.60 5.08
N ASN A 242 -16.32 -2.38 5.64
CA ASN A 242 -16.57 -3.25 6.80
C ASN A 242 -16.97 -2.43 8.04
N TYR A 243 -16.46 -1.21 8.17
CA TYR A 243 -16.85 -0.25 9.20
C TYR A 243 -18.07 0.61 8.83
N GLY A 244 -18.66 0.39 7.65
CA GLY A 244 -19.91 1.01 7.21
C GLY A 244 -19.77 2.35 6.49
N CYS A 245 -18.55 2.79 6.19
CA CYS A 245 -18.30 3.99 5.38
C CYS A 245 -18.94 3.83 3.99
N GLN A 246 -19.66 4.85 3.54
CA GLN A 246 -20.48 4.77 2.34
C GLN A 246 -19.77 5.37 1.12
N MET A 247 -19.18 6.56 1.28
CA MET A 247 -18.50 7.28 0.18
C MET A 247 -16.99 7.03 0.25
N VAL A 248 -16.58 5.80 -0.06
CA VAL A 248 -15.16 5.40 -0.12
C VAL A 248 -14.60 5.83 -1.47
N ALA A 249 -14.06 7.05 -1.53
CA ALA A 249 -13.58 7.65 -2.77
C ALA A 249 -12.21 7.07 -3.15
N LEU A 250 -12.08 6.71 -4.42
CA LEU A 250 -10.89 6.14 -5.05
C LEU A 250 -10.55 6.95 -6.32
N ASN A 251 -9.28 6.92 -6.71
CA ASN A 251 -8.74 7.45 -7.95
C ASN A 251 -9.10 6.50 -9.11
N TRP A 252 -10.16 6.84 -9.84
CA TRP A 252 -10.71 6.01 -10.93
C TRP A 252 -9.76 5.81 -12.11
N GLN A 253 -8.83 6.75 -12.31
CA GLN A 253 -7.84 6.70 -13.37
C GLN A 253 -6.76 5.62 -13.15
N THR A 254 -6.67 5.05 -11.95
CA THR A 254 -5.60 4.13 -11.57
C THR A 254 -6.06 2.67 -11.68
N PRO A 255 -5.46 1.83 -12.54
CA PRO A 255 -5.86 0.43 -12.77
C PRO A 255 -5.34 -0.54 -11.70
N ASP A 256 -5.49 -0.18 -10.42
CA ASP A 256 -4.99 -0.98 -9.30
C ASP A 256 -6.03 -1.97 -8.74
N LYS A 257 -5.57 -2.80 -7.81
CA LYS A 257 -6.42 -3.80 -7.13
C LYS A 257 -7.64 -3.16 -6.47
N ALA A 258 -7.50 -1.97 -5.88
CA ALA A 258 -8.60 -1.32 -5.17
C ALA A 258 -9.72 -0.88 -6.13
N MET A 259 -9.37 -0.34 -7.30
CA MET A 259 -10.35 0.00 -8.33
C MET A 259 -11.03 -1.24 -8.92
N GLN A 260 -10.29 -2.33 -9.09
CA GLN A 260 -10.85 -3.60 -9.55
C GLN A 260 -11.83 -4.21 -8.52
N ILE A 261 -11.50 -4.11 -7.23
CA ILE A 261 -12.40 -4.48 -6.12
C ILE A 261 -13.66 -3.60 -6.13
N ASN A 262 -13.52 -2.30 -6.34
CA ASN A 262 -14.64 -1.35 -6.39
C ASN A 262 -15.61 -1.71 -7.53
N GLN A 263 -15.11 -1.86 -8.75
CA GLN A 263 -15.95 -2.30 -9.86
C GLN A 263 -16.57 -3.68 -9.61
N GLY A 264 -15.80 -4.61 -9.02
CA GLY A 264 -16.27 -5.91 -8.57
C GLY A 264 -17.49 -5.84 -7.66
N LYS A 265 -17.40 -5.04 -6.59
CA LYS A 265 -18.47 -4.86 -5.61
C LYS A 265 -19.73 -4.24 -6.21
N PHE A 266 -19.57 -3.19 -7.00
CA PHE A 266 -20.69 -2.44 -7.56
C PHE A 266 -21.35 -3.11 -8.78
N MET A 267 -20.90 -4.30 -9.19
CA MET A 267 -21.69 -5.20 -10.02
C MET A 267 -23.01 -5.64 -9.38
N LEU A 268 -23.07 -5.63 -8.05
CA LEU A 268 -24.32 -5.81 -7.32
C LEU A 268 -25.33 -4.73 -7.73
N ASN A 269 -26.61 -5.12 -7.67
CA ASN A 269 -27.72 -4.21 -7.94
C ASN A 269 -27.66 -3.54 -9.34
N GLY A 270 -27.15 -4.28 -10.33
CA GLY A 270 -27.20 -3.84 -11.73
C GLY A 270 -26.31 -2.64 -12.06
N ASN A 271 -25.14 -2.51 -11.43
CA ASN A 271 -24.20 -1.40 -11.66
C ASN A 271 -24.76 0.00 -11.35
N CYS A 272 -25.79 0.11 -10.50
CA CYS A 272 -26.42 1.41 -10.25
C CYS A 272 -25.62 2.35 -9.34
N GLY A 273 -24.47 1.89 -8.80
CA GLY A 273 -23.63 2.64 -7.86
C GLY A 273 -24.07 2.58 -6.39
N TYR A 274 -25.12 1.81 -6.06
CA TYR A 274 -25.62 1.66 -4.70
C TYR A 274 -25.83 0.19 -4.33
N VAL A 275 -25.24 -0.22 -3.20
CA VAL A 275 -25.35 -1.57 -2.65
C VAL A 275 -25.81 -1.46 -1.20
N LEU A 276 -26.89 -2.17 -0.86
CA LEU A 276 -27.41 -2.20 0.51
C LEU A 276 -26.40 -2.90 1.43
N LYS A 277 -26.13 -2.30 2.60
CA LYS A 277 -25.31 -2.94 3.63
C LYS A 277 -26.07 -4.14 4.24
N PRO A 278 -25.40 -5.26 4.55
CA PRO A 278 -26.05 -6.40 5.22
C PRO A 278 -26.68 -6.03 6.58
N ASP A 279 -27.79 -6.68 6.92
CA ASP A 279 -28.58 -6.39 8.12
C ASP A 279 -27.78 -6.54 9.42
N CYS A 280 -26.84 -7.48 9.47
CA CYS A 280 -26.00 -7.69 10.65
C CYS A 280 -25.18 -6.45 11.02
N MET A 281 -24.79 -5.61 10.06
CA MET A 281 -24.04 -4.38 10.31
C MET A 281 -24.85 -3.32 11.07
N PHE A 282 -26.18 -3.43 11.07
CA PHE A 282 -27.07 -2.52 11.81
C PHE A 282 -27.36 -3.01 13.23
N ARG A 283 -27.06 -4.27 13.57
CA ARG A 283 -27.29 -4.85 14.90
C ARG A 283 -26.40 -4.20 15.97
N GLU A 284 -26.91 -4.12 17.20
CA GLU A 284 -26.07 -3.73 18.33
C GLU A 284 -25.05 -4.83 18.62
N GLY A 285 -23.80 -4.45 18.88
CA GLY A 285 -22.71 -5.39 19.16
C GLY A 285 -22.03 -6.02 17.93
N PHE A 286 -22.43 -5.66 16.70
CA PHE A 286 -21.67 -6.02 15.50
C PHE A 286 -20.23 -5.51 15.60
N ASP A 287 -19.28 -6.39 15.31
CA ASP A 287 -17.85 -6.10 15.24
C ASP A 287 -17.29 -6.74 13.96
N PRO A 288 -16.77 -5.94 13.01
CA PRO A 288 -16.23 -6.46 11.75
C PRO A 288 -15.02 -7.39 11.94
N LEU A 289 -14.37 -7.38 13.11
CA LEU A 289 -13.21 -8.21 13.42
C LEU A 289 -13.58 -9.54 14.11
N ASP A 290 -14.82 -9.67 14.61
CA ASP A 290 -15.27 -10.87 15.32
C ASP A 290 -16.43 -11.57 14.57
N PRO A 291 -16.20 -12.76 13.97
CA PRO A 291 -17.22 -13.51 13.24
C PRO A 291 -18.38 -14.01 14.11
N ASN A 292 -18.23 -14.00 15.44
CA ASN A 292 -19.30 -14.38 16.36
C ASN A 292 -20.42 -13.32 16.40
N THR A 293 -20.11 -12.06 16.05
CA THR A 293 -21.07 -10.95 16.10
C THR A 293 -22.02 -10.88 14.90
N LEU A 294 -21.80 -11.69 13.87
CA LEU A 294 -22.64 -11.75 12.66
C LEU A 294 -24.09 -12.22 12.97
N GLY A 295 -24.27 -12.89 14.10
CA GLY A 295 -25.55 -13.45 14.56
C GLY A 295 -25.89 -14.79 13.92
N ILE A 296 -26.96 -15.41 14.43
CA ILE A 296 -27.33 -16.81 14.15
C ILE A 296 -27.80 -17.01 12.70
N ASP A 297 -28.40 -15.99 12.11
CA ASP A 297 -28.92 -16.06 10.73
C ASP A 297 -27.81 -16.08 9.68
N MET A 298 -26.59 -15.64 10.04
CA MET A 298 -25.46 -15.62 9.12
C MET A 298 -24.89 -17.04 8.96
N LYS A 299 -25.10 -17.61 7.77
CA LYS A 299 -24.59 -18.93 7.41
C LYS A 299 -23.36 -18.80 6.51
N GLY A 300 -22.22 -19.26 7.01
CA GLY A 300 -20.98 -19.31 6.24
C GLY A 300 -21.09 -20.19 5.00
N LYS A 301 -20.09 -20.08 4.12
CA LYS A 301 -19.98 -20.82 2.87
C LYS A 301 -18.65 -21.54 2.82
N PHE A 302 -18.71 -22.82 2.45
CA PHE A 302 -17.56 -23.59 2.03
C PHE A 302 -17.53 -23.64 0.50
N ILE A 303 -16.46 -23.12 -0.09
CA ILE A 303 -16.26 -23.03 -1.54
C ILE A 303 -15.21 -24.06 -1.92
N SER A 304 -15.54 -24.93 -2.87
CA SER A 304 -14.58 -25.82 -3.52
C SER A 304 -14.50 -25.43 -4.99
N LEU A 305 -13.35 -24.94 -5.41
CA LEU A 305 -13.09 -24.38 -6.73
C LEU A 305 -12.04 -25.24 -7.42
N LYS A 306 -12.36 -25.79 -8.59
CA LYS A 306 -11.40 -26.44 -9.47
C LYS A 306 -11.07 -25.54 -10.66
N ILE A 307 -9.82 -25.13 -10.77
CA ILE A 307 -9.27 -24.38 -11.89
C ILE A 307 -8.85 -25.39 -12.95
N ILE A 308 -9.62 -25.48 -14.03
CA ILE A 308 -9.45 -26.53 -15.05
C ILE A 308 -8.44 -26.07 -16.10
N GLY A 309 -8.68 -24.91 -16.71
CA GLY A 309 -7.85 -24.38 -17.78
C GLY A 309 -8.24 -22.95 -18.14
N ALA A 310 -7.58 -22.39 -19.15
CA ALA A 310 -7.92 -21.09 -19.71
C ALA A 310 -7.93 -21.15 -21.24
N ARG A 311 -8.36 -20.06 -21.88
CA ARG A 311 -8.20 -19.84 -23.31
C ARG A 311 -7.81 -18.40 -23.60
N HIS A 312 -7.08 -18.20 -24.69
CA HIS A 312 -6.74 -16.87 -25.25
C HIS A 312 -6.15 -15.90 -24.22
N LEU A 313 -5.20 -16.34 -23.39
CA LEU A 313 -4.47 -15.42 -22.51
C LEU A 313 -3.55 -14.54 -23.35
N GLY A 314 -3.57 -13.24 -23.08
CA GLY A 314 -2.77 -12.26 -23.80
C GLY A 314 -1.27 -12.54 -23.65
N ARG A 315 -0.49 -12.21 -24.69
CA ARG A 315 0.96 -12.35 -24.68
C ARG A 315 1.59 -11.14 -23.98
N SER A 316 2.44 -11.38 -22.98
CA SER A 316 3.30 -10.33 -22.43
C SER A 316 4.56 -10.22 -23.30
N GLY A 317 4.61 -9.22 -24.19
CA GLY A 317 5.79 -8.97 -25.01
C GLY A 317 6.03 -10.00 -26.13
N ARG A 318 7.28 -10.49 -26.29
CA ARG A 318 7.71 -11.32 -27.43
C ARG A 318 7.67 -12.83 -27.16
N SER A 319 7.72 -13.26 -25.90
CA SER A 319 7.73 -14.68 -25.53
C SER A 319 6.33 -15.28 -25.55
N THR A 320 6.27 -16.60 -25.42
CA THR A 320 5.01 -17.27 -25.10
C THR A 320 4.77 -17.13 -23.59
N THR A 321 3.53 -16.86 -23.22
CA THR A 321 3.14 -16.70 -21.82
C THR A 321 3.22 -18.03 -21.08
N SER A 322 3.76 -17.99 -19.87
CA SER A 322 3.78 -19.08 -18.91
C SER A 322 2.80 -18.77 -17.77
N PRO A 323 1.50 -19.11 -17.92
CA PRO A 323 0.49 -18.59 -17.01
C PRO A 323 0.39 -19.38 -15.69
N SER A 324 0.04 -18.64 -14.64
CA SER A 324 -0.48 -19.15 -13.37
C SER A 324 -1.75 -18.39 -12.98
N VAL A 325 -2.59 -18.99 -12.13
CA VAL A 325 -3.84 -18.38 -11.64
C VAL A 325 -3.79 -18.27 -10.13
N GLU A 326 -3.85 -17.04 -9.62
CA GLU A 326 -4.05 -16.73 -8.20
C GLU A 326 -5.55 -16.53 -7.94
N VAL A 327 -6.05 -17.15 -6.87
CA VAL A 327 -7.41 -16.94 -6.37
C VAL A 327 -7.36 -16.51 -4.91
N GLU A 328 -8.11 -15.47 -4.58
CA GLU A 328 -8.23 -14.94 -3.23
C GLU A 328 -9.67 -14.58 -2.86
N ILE A 329 -10.00 -14.70 -1.58
CA ILE A 329 -11.22 -14.16 -0.99
C ILE A 329 -10.90 -12.82 -0.33
N LEU A 330 -11.75 -11.84 -0.57
CA LEU A 330 -11.62 -10.48 -0.08
C LEU A 330 -12.90 -10.08 0.66
N GLY A 331 -12.80 -9.61 1.90
CA GLY A 331 -13.98 -9.26 2.69
C GLY A 331 -13.63 -8.93 4.14
N ALA A 332 -14.23 -9.63 5.09
CA ALA A 332 -13.80 -9.54 6.49
C ALA A 332 -12.36 -10.05 6.66
N ASP A 333 -11.65 -9.53 7.66
CA ASP A 333 -10.24 -9.90 7.89
C ASP A 333 -10.08 -11.40 8.19
N TYR A 334 -11.04 -12.01 8.90
CA TYR A 334 -11.05 -13.45 9.19
C TYR A 334 -11.44 -14.34 8.01
N ASP A 335 -11.92 -13.77 6.90
CA ASP A 335 -12.21 -14.48 5.64
C ASP A 335 -11.13 -14.22 4.57
N SER A 336 -10.27 -13.22 4.81
CA SER A 336 -9.26 -12.73 3.85
C SER A 336 -7.86 -13.20 4.22
N GLY A 337 -6.91 -13.08 3.29
CA GLY A 337 -5.48 -13.31 3.54
C GLY A 337 -4.91 -14.61 2.98
N VAL A 338 -5.76 -15.57 2.64
CA VAL A 338 -5.33 -16.77 1.91
C VAL A 338 -5.38 -16.51 0.40
N LYS A 339 -4.22 -16.63 -0.25
CA LYS A 339 -4.05 -16.64 -1.70
C LYS A 339 -3.65 -18.04 -2.13
N LEU A 340 -4.38 -18.60 -3.09
CA LEU A 340 -4.09 -19.92 -3.65
C LEU A 340 -3.71 -19.76 -5.11
N THR A 341 -2.46 -20.10 -5.42
CA THR A 341 -1.88 -19.96 -6.75
C THR A 341 -1.63 -21.35 -7.34
N THR A 342 -2.10 -21.57 -8.56
CA THR A 342 -1.83 -22.81 -9.29
C THR A 342 -0.36 -22.92 -9.65
N ARG A 343 0.11 -24.11 -10.06
CA ARG A 343 1.41 -24.20 -10.72
C ARG A 343 1.44 -23.36 -12.00
N THR A 344 2.64 -22.97 -12.42
CA THR A 344 2.85 -22.33 -13.71
C THR A 344 2.85 -23.36 -14.84
N ILE A 345 2.18 -23.06 -15.95
CA ILE A 345 2.24 -23.85 -17.18
C ILE A 345 3.18 -23.14 -18.15
N SER A 346 4.33 -23.73 -18.45
CA SER A 346 5.32 -23.11 -19.33
C SER A 346 4.81 -22.98 -20.78
N ASP A 347 5.07 -21.83 -21.39
CA ASP A 347 4.90 -21.56 -22.82
C ASP A 347 3.53 -21.96 -23.41
N ASN A 348 2.45 -21.75 -22.64
CA ASN A 348 1.10 -22.00 -23.13
C ASN A 348 0.08 -20.94 -22.65
N GLY A 349 -0.02 -19.83 -23.38
CA GLY A 349 -1.09 -18.84 -23.18
C GLY A 349 -2.40 -19.15 -23.92
N LEU A 350 -2.39 -20.03 -24.93
CA LEU A 350 -3.56 -20.24 -25.79
C LEU A 350 -4.63 -21.12 -25.15
N ASN A 351 -4.22 -22.22 -24.49
CA ASN A 351 -5.12 -23.21 -23.90
C ASN A 351 -4.49 -24.00 -22.73
N PRO A 352 -3.93 -23.32 -21.70
CA PRO A 352 -3.33 -24.00 -20.55
C PRO A 352 -4.36 -24.81 -19.75
N ILE A 353 -3.89 -25.89 -19.12
CA ILE A 353 -4.70 -26.80 -18.28
C ILE A 353 -3.96 -27.06 -16.96
N TRP A 354 -4.58 -26.68 -15.84
CA TRP A 354 -4.06 -26.89 -14.48
C TRP A 354 -4.67 -28.12 -13.82
N ASN A 355 -6.01 -28.22 -13.83
CA ASN A 355 -6.78 -29.22 -13.09
C ASN A 355 -6.52 -29.23 -11.57
N GLU A 356 -6.29 -28.05 -10.99
CA GLU A 356 -6.01 -27.89 -9.57
C GLU A 356 -7.27 -27.47 -8.80
N THR A 357 -7.36 -27.86 -7.53
CA THR A 357 -8.50 -27.55 -6.67
C THR A 357 -8.04 -26.75 -5.46
N CYS A 358 -8.79 -25.70 -5.14
CA CYS A 358 -8.62 -24.88 -3.97
C CYS A 358 -9.93 -24.79 -3.19
N GLU A 359 -9.83 -24.65 -1.87
CA GLU A 359 -10.97 -24.60 -0.97
C GLU A 359 -10.90 -23.38 -0.06
N PHE A 360 -12.04 -22.76 0.20
CA PHE A 360 -12.15 -21.57 1.03
C PHE A 360 -13.33 -21.71 2.00
N GLU A 361 -13.11 -21.33 3.25
CA GLU A 361 -14.14 -21.14 4.26
C GLU A 361 -14.42 -19.65 4.41
N VAL A 362 -15.67 -19.24 4.22
CA VAL A 362 -16.10 -17.84 4.28
C VAL A 362 -17.23 -17.68 5.29
N LYS A 363 -16.96 -17.01 6.40
CA LYS A 363 -17.90 -16.82 7.52
C LYS A 363 -18.88 -15.68 7.25
N PHE A 364 -18.47 -14.64 6.52
CA PHE A 364 -19.30 -13.49 6.18
C PHE A 364 -19.45 -13.30 4.65
N PRO A 365 -20.19 -14.19 3.98
CA PRO A 365 -20.28 -14.22 2.52
C PRO A 365 -20.95 -12.98 1.89
N ASP A 366 -21.82 -12.27 2.62
CA ASP A 366 -22.58 -11.13 2.07
C ASP A 366 -21.71 -9.93 1.67
N ILE A 367 -20.54 -9.78 2.29
CA ILE A 367 -19.56 -8.74 1.94
C ILE A 367 -18.36 -9.29 1.16
N ALA A 368 -18.25 -10.61 1.04
CA ALA A 368 -17.11 -11.26 0.43
C ALA A 368 -17.13 -11.13 -1.09
N LEU A 369 -15.94 -10.96 -1.66
CA LEU A 369 -15.64 -10.98 -3.08
C LEU A 369 -14.67 -12.13 -3.33
N ILE A 370 -14.83 -12.82 -4.45
CA ILE A 370 -13.85 -13.76 -4.97
C ILE A 370 -13.12 -13.11 -6.14
N ARG A 371 -11.79 -13.17 -6.11
CA ARG A 371 -10.94 -12.55 -7.11
C ARG A 371 -10.02 -13.59 -7.74
N PHE A 372 -9.95 -13.55 -9.06
CA PHE A 372 -9.06 -14.35 -9.90
C PHE A 372 -8.06 -13.40 -10.55
N VAL A 373 -6.78 -13.74 -10.51
CA VAL A 373 -5.72 -13.01 -11.20
C VAL A 373 -4.93 -14.03 -12.01
N VAL A 374 -4.75 -13.75 -13.29
CA VAL A 374 -3.88 -14.54 -14.16
C VAL A 374 -2.59 -13.77 -14.36
N GLN A 375 -1.48 -14.45 -14.08
CA GLN A 375 -0.15 -13.88 -14.16
C GLN A 375 0.70 -14.67 -15.15
N ASP A 376 1.68 -14.00 -15.74
CA ASP A 376 2.71 -14.56 -16.61
C ASP A 376 4.03 -14.61 -15.83
N GLU A 377 4.58 -15.79 -15.60
CA GLU A 377 5.89 -15.94 -14.99
C GLU A 377 6.97 -15.81 -16.07
N ASP A 378 7.84 -14.80 -15.92
CA ASP A 378 8.92 -14.59 -16.88
C ASP A 378 10.14 -15.51 -16.61
N MET A 379 11.17 -15.37 -17.44
CA MET A 379 12.39 -16.18 -17.33
C MET A 379 13.19 -15.97 -16.04
N PHE A 380 12.92 -14.88 -15.31
CA PHE A 380 13.56 -14.55 -14.03
C PHE A 380 12.70 -14.96 -12.84
N GLY A 381 11.49 -15.50 -13.09
CA GLY A 381 10.52 -15.87 -12.06
C GLY A 381 9.65 -14.69 -11.59
N ASP A 382 9.74 -13.53 -12.25
CA ASP A 382 8.91 -12.38 -11.92
C ASP A 382 7.51 -12.56 -12.52
N THR A 383 6.48 -12.21 -11.74
CA THR A 383 5.08 -12.36 -12.14
C THR A 383 4.55 -11.07 -12.76
N ASN A 384 4.06 -11.18 -13.99
CA ASN A 384 3.51 -10.07 -14.76
C ASN A 384 1.99 -10.22 -14.88
N PHE A 385 1.24 -9.14 -14.71
CA PHE A 385 -0.22 -9.18 -14.78
C PHE A 385 -0.72 -9.43 -16.21
N ILE A 386 -1.61 -10.41 -16.41
CA ILE A 386 -2.31 -10.64 -17.69
C ILE A 386 -3.74 -10.11 -17.62
N GLY A 387 -4.47 -10.52 -16.59
CA GLY A 387 -5.89 -10.20 -16.46
C GLY A 387 -6.45 -10.63 -15.11
N GLN A 388 -7.65 -10.15 -14.79
CA GLN A 388 -8.33 -10.44 -13.55
C GLN A 388 -9.84 -10.58 -13.74
N ALA A 389 -10.50 -11.19 -12.77
CA ALA A 389 -11.94 -11.09 -12.63
C ALA A 389 -12.29 -11.08 -11.13
N THR A 390 -13.12 -10.13 -10.69
CA THR A 390 -13.49 -9.98 -9.28
C THR A 390 -15.01 -9.93 -9.16
N TYR A 391 -15.62 -10.85 -8.41
CA TYR A 391 -17.08 -10.96 -8.29
C TYR A 391 -17.55 -10.98 -6.83
N PRO A 392 -18.72 -10.43 -6.51
CA PRO A 392 -19.38 -10.66 -5.23
C PRO A 392 -19.67 -12.15 -5.06
N LEU A 393 -19.27 -12.72 -3.92
CA LEU A 393 -19.37 -14.15 -3.69
C LEU A 393 -20.83 -14.65 -3.79
N MET A 394 -21.78 -13.88 -3.30
CA MET A 394 -23.20 -14.26 -3.36
C MET A 394 -23.81 -14.15 -4.76
N SER A 395 -23.08 -13.61 -5.74
CA SER A 395 -23.56 -13.47 -7.14
C SER A 395 -23.01 -14.54 -8.09
N ILE A 396 -22.10 -15.40 -7.65
CA ILE A 396 -21.53 -16.45 -8.51
C ILE A 396 -22.45 -17.68 -8.60
N ARG A 397 -22.41 -18.39 -9.74
CA ARG A 397 -23.18 -19.62 -9.98
C ARG A 397 -22.26 -20.85 -9.85
N THR A 398 -22.80 -21.95 -9.33
CA THR A 398 -22.09 -23.23 -9.19
C THR A 398 -22.09 -24.06 -10.49
N GLY A 399 -21.32 -25.15 -10.50
CA GLY A 399 -21.10 -26.05 -11.63
C GLY A 399 -19.92 -25.63 -12.51
N TYR A 400 -19.86 -26.14 -13.74
CA TYR A 400 -18.89 -25.70 -14.74
C TYR A 400 -19.23 -24.30 -15.23
N ARG A 401 -18.28 -23.37 -15.12
CA ARG A 401 -18.46 -21.97 -15.49
C ARG A 401 -17.24 -21.46 -16.25
N SER A 402 -17.52 -20.55 -17.18
CA SER A 402 -16.49 -19.72 -17.81
C SER A 402 -16.40 -18.41 -17.03
N ILE A 403 -15.19 -17.98 -16.73
CA ILE A 403 -14.89 -16.69 -16.09
C ILE A 403 -14.21 -15.81 -17.15
N PRO A 404 -14.93 -14.85 -17.75
CA PRO A 404 -14.32 -13.86 -18.63
C PRO A 404 -13.30 -13.01 -17.87
N LEU A 405 -12.12 -12.84 -18.45
CA LEU A 405 -11.05 -12.03 -17.86
C LEU A 405 -11.14 -10.58 -18.31
N ARG A 406 -10.61 -9.70 -17.47
CA ARG A 406 -10.56 -8.25 -17.68
C ARG A 406 -9.15 -7.72 -17.51
N ASN A 407 -8.86 -6.59 -18.15
CA ASN A 407 -7.57 -5.91 -18.03
C ASN A 407 -7.46 -5.16 -16.67
N GLY A 408 -6.38 -4.40 -16.48
CA GLY A 408 -6.14 -3.64 -15.26
C GLY A 408 -7.21 -2.57 -14.97
N TYR A 409 -7.84 -2.03 -16.00
CA TYR A 409 -8.94 -1.05 -15.92
C TYR A 409 -10.32 -1.69 -15.75
N SER A 410 -10.37 -3.03 -15.62
CA SER A 410 -11.59 -3.83 -15.55
C SER A 410 -12.45 -3.82 -16.82
N GLU A 411 -11.83 -3.59 -17.98
CA GLU A 411 -12.44 -3.76 -19.30
C GLU A 411 -12.27 -5.21 -19.78
N ASP A 412 -13.23 -5.73 -20.55
CA ASP A 412 -13.24 -7.13 -20.98
C ASP A 412 -12.08 -7.44 -21.94
N LEU A 413 -11.37 -8.54 -21.69
CA LEU A 413 -10.37 -9.09 -22.61
C LEU A 413 -11.06 -10.02 -23.60
N GLU A 414 -10.86 -9.76 -24.89
CA GLU A 414 -11.52 -10.51 -25.96
C GLU A 414 -11.14 -12.00 -25.90
N LEU A 415 -12.16 -12.87 -25.82
CA LEU A 415 -12.07 -14.34 -25.76
C LEU A 415 -11.35 -14.92 -24.52
N SER A 416 -10.55 -14.13 -23.80
CA SER A 416 -9.80 -14.54 -22.62
C SER A 416 -10.73 -15.00 -21.51
N SER A 417 -10.64 -16.26 -21.11
CA SER A 417 -11.48 -16.77 -20.03
C SER A 417 -10.88 -18.00 -19.35
N LEU A 418 -11.14 -18.15 -18.05
CA LEU A 418 -10.91 -19.40 -17.32
C LEU A 418 -12.09 -20.34 -17.47
N LEU A 419 -11.83 -21.65 -17.44
CA LEU A 419 -12.81 -22.69 -17.21
C LEU A 419 -12.62 -23.23 -15.79
N VAL A 420 -13.70 -23.19 -15.01
CA VAL A 420 -13.69 -23.64 -13.62
C VAL A 420 -14.87 -24.55 -13.31
N PHE A 421 -14.75 -25.37 -12.27
CA PHE A 421 -15.89 -25.99 -11.61
C PHE A 421 -16.00 -25.44 -10.20
N ILE A 422 -17.16 -24.87 -9.86
CA ILE A 422 -17.41 -24.26 -8.55
C ILE A 422 -18.49 -25.04 -7.81
N SER A 423 -18.20 -25.45 -6.58
CA SER A 423 -19.18 -25.97 -5.62
C SER A 423 -19.24 -25.06 -4.41
N MET A 424 -20.46 -24.74 -3.96
CA MET A 424 -20.67 -23.91 -2.79
C MET A 424 -21.65 -24.61 -1.85
N LYS A 425 -21.23 -24.86 -0.62
CA LYS A 425 -22.05 -25.47 0.43
C LYS A 425 -22.26 -24.48 1.56
N THR A 426 -23.46 -24.47 2.12
CA THR A 426 -23.73 -23.71 3.34
C THR A 426 -23.15 -24.45 4.53
N MET A 427 -22.44 -23.73 5.40
CA MET A 427 -21.89 -24.27 6.63
C MET A 427 -22.91 -24.10 7.74
N ASP A 428 -23.33 -25.23 8.33
CA ASP A 428 -24.14 -25.20 9.54
C ASP A 428 -23.22 -24.96 10.74
N ARG A 429 -23.52 -23.96 11.57
CA ARG A 429 -22.73 -23.65 12.79
C ARG A 429 -22.77 -24.77 13.86
N PHE A 430 -23.48 -25.88 13.61
CA PHE A 430 -23.62 -27.01 14.54
C PHE A 430 -22.97 -28.28 13.98
N SER A 431 -21.65 -28.41 14.18
CA SER A 431 -20.98 -29.72 14.23
C SER A 431 -19.71 -29.71 15.10
N ASN A 432 -19.67 -28.91 16.17
CA ASN A 432 -18.57 -28.91 17.16
C ASN A 432 -19.09 -29.00 18.61
N ALA A 433 -20.08 -29.85 18.84
CA ALA A 433 -20.38 -30.37 20.17
C ALA A 433 -20.72 -31.87 20.02
N ILE A 434 -20.05 -32.72 20.82
CA ILE A 434 -19.93 -34.19 20.74
C ILE A 434 -18.80 -34.60 19.76
N SER A 435 -17.61 -35.09 20.16
CA SER A 435 -17.20 -35.81 21.36
C SER A 435 -15.72 -35.54 21.71
N LEU A 436 -15.47 -34.95 22.88
CA LEU A 436 -14.25 -35.20 23.66
C LEU A 436 -14.63 -36.20 24.76
N SER A 437 -14.45 -37.48 24.49
CA SER A 437 -14.27 -38.50 25.52
C SER A 437 -13.40 -39.59 24.93
N GLY A 438 -12.14 -39.66 25.37
CA GLY A 438 -11.15 -40.59 24.86
C GLY A 438 -11.46 -42.05 25.22
N HIS A 439 -11.09 -42.95 24.31
CA HIS A 439 -10.10 -44.00 24.58
C HIS A 439 -9.70 -44.68 23.26
N PRO A 440 -8.47 -45.20 23.14
CA PRO A 440 -7.94 -45.78 21.90
C PRO A 440 -8.18 -47.29 21.87
N PHE A 441 -8.73 -47.86 20.80
CA PHE A 441 -8.65 -49.32 20.57
C PHE A 441 -8.69 -49.68 19.07
N TRP A 442 -7.52 -50.15 18.63
CA TRP A 442 -7.21 -51.18 17.64
C TRP A 442 -8.11 -51.50 16.43
N SER A 443 -7.43 -51.54 15.29
CA SER A 443 -7.55 -52.47 14.17
C SER A 443 -8.50 -53.66 14.32
N LYS A 444 -9.42 -53.81 13.34
CA LYS A 444 -9.82 -55.10 12.76
C LYS A 444 -10.62 -54.90 11.47
N THR A 445 -10.01 -55.36 10.36
CA THR A 445 -10.61 -56.18 9.30
C THR A 445 -12.07 -55.95 8.90
N PHE A 446 -12.29 -55.38 7.71
CA PHE A 446 -13.37 -55.75 6.79
C PHE A 446 -12.68 -56.35 5.56
N GLY A 447 -12.91 -57.58 5.10
CA GLY A 447 -14.18 -58.29 4.97
C GLY A 447 -14.75 -58.02 3.57
N LYS A 448 -14.29 -58.77 2.55
CA LYS A 448 -14.86 -58.75 1.19
C LYS A 448 -16.36 -59.07 1.24
N PRO A 449 -17.15 -58.49 0.33
CA PRO A 449 -18.21 -59.27 -0.31
C PRO A 449 -18.02 -59.27 -1.83
N SER A 450 -17.82 -60.48 -2.34
CA SER A 450 -18.28 -60.92 -3.65
C SER A 450 -19.77 -60.67 -3.81
N ASP A 451 -20.18 -60.03 -4.92
CA ASP A 451 -21.26 -60.49 -5.78
C ASP A 451 -21.45 -59.50 -6.95
N LEU A 452 -20.80 -59.83 -8.08
CA LEU A 452 -21.12 -59.28 -9.38
C LEU A 452 -22.49 -59.84 -9.82
N LYS A 453 -23.50 -58.98 -9.92
CA LYS A 453 -24.67 -59.24 -10.77
C LYS A 453 -24.58 -58.36 -12.01
N THR A 454 -24.28 -59.04 -13.11
CA THR A 454 -24.42 -58.63 -14.49
C THR A 454 -25.88 -58.27 -14.82
N TYR A 455 -26.08 -57.17 -15.54
CA TYR A 455 -27.26 -56.97 -16.39
C TYR A 455 -26.82 -56.38 -17.75
N PRO A 456 -27.54 -56.73 -18.83
CA PRO A 456 -26.95 -56.87 -20.17
C PRO A 456 -26.99 -55.60 -21.02
N GLN A 457 -26.01 -55.52 -21.92
CA GLN A 457 -26.07 -54.73 -23.15
C GLN A 457 -27.08 -55.34 -24.12
N ASN A 458 -27.94 -54.50 -24.71
CA ASN A 458 -28.49 -54.57 -26.07
C ASN A 458 -29.06 -53.14 -26.34
N LEU A 459 -28.42 -52.29 -27.14
CA LEU A 459 -28.48 -52.21 -28.61
C LEU A 459 -29.93 -52.16 -29.16
N LEU A 460 -30.43 -50.95 -29.38
CA LEU A 460 -30.68 -50.39 -30.71
C LEU A 460 -30.47 -48.87 -30.68
#